data_AF-A0A4R5X8Q9-F1
#
_entry.id   AF-A0A4R5X8Q9-F1
#
_cell.length_a   1.000
_cell.length_b   1.000
_cell.length_c   1.000
_cell.angle_alpha   90.00
_cell.angle_beta   90.00
_cell.angle_gamma   90.00
#
_symmetry.space_group_name_H-M   'P 1'
#
loop_
_entity.id
_entity.type
_entity.pdbx_description
1 polymer ?
#
loop_
_entity_poly.entity_id
_entity_poly.type
_entity_poly.pdbx_seq_one_letter_code
_entity_poly.pdbx_strand_id
1 'polypeptide(L)'
;MTLASTSDLVAAAIENRCAVLAFNAITVEHAEGIAAGVERAGAAALIQISENTVRFHGGALAPIAAACAQIAGRSTAPLAVHLDHIQDAALLDEVIGSAPALGVTSVMIDAAHLDADENVGQTAAFAERAHAAGLFVEAELGQVGGKDGRVLGAHEPGARTDPGEAAAFATQTGVDALAVAVGSSHAMTTRDAELDMALIRDIAAKVPIPLVLHGSSGVSDDNLRAAVAAGIRKVNVGTALNIAYTGAVRGVLESDAALTDPRKYLVPAREAVAETVAHLCRVVAEVQV
;
A
#
# COMPACT_ATOMS: atom_id res chain seq x y z
N MET A 1 10.57 -2.46 19.88
CA MET A 1 9.35 -3.19 20.30
C MET A 1 9.27 -4.49 19.51
N THR A 2 8.31 -5.38 19.76
CA THR A 2 7.98 -6.43 18.77
C THR A 2 7.36 -5.77 17.55
N LEU A 3 7.65 -6.28 16.36
CA LEU A 3 7.01 -5.84 15.12
C LEU A 3 5.48 -5.93 15.25
N ALA A 4 4.74 -4.94 14.78
CA ALA A 4 3.27 -4.98 14.78
C ALA A 4 2.77 -5.94 13.69
N SER A 5 1.56 -6.48 13.86
CA SER A 5 0.90 -7.24 12.79
C SER A 5 0.04 -6.30 11.94
N THR A 6 -0.02 -6.53 10.63
CA THR A 6 -0.91 -5.76 9.74
C THR A 6 -2.37 -5.89 10.16
N SER A 7 -2.81 -7.06 10.62
CA SER A 7 -4.16 -7.30 11.12
C SER A 7 -4.50 -6.38 12.30
N ASP A 8 -3.60 -6.22 13.27
CA ASP A 8 -3.85 -5.37 14.44
C ASP A 8 -3.92 -3.89 14.03
N LEU A 9 -3.03 -3.45 13.13
CA LEU A 9 -3.01 -2.07 12.68
C LEU A 9 -4.27 -1.71 11.87
N VAL A 10 -4.73 -2.60 10.99
CA VAL A 10 -5.96 -2.40 10.21
C VAL A 10 -7.19 -2.48 11.12
N ALA A 11 -7.23 -3.42 12.07
CA ALA A 11 -8.32 -3.53 13.04
C ALA A 11 -8.45 -2.25 13.90
N ALA A 12 -7.33 -1.72 14.39
CA ALA A 12 -7.31 -0.46 15.11
C ALA A 12 -7.78 0.71 14.23
N ALA A 13 -7.42 0.74 12.94
CA ALA A 13 -7.90 1.77 12.02
C ALA A 13 -9.43 1.69 11.81
N ILE A 14 -9.99 0.48 11.71
CA ILE A 14 -11.44 0.24 11.63
C ILE A 14 -12.14 0.76 12.88
N GLU A 15 -11.66 0.38 14.07
CA GLU A 15 -12.25 0.78 15.35
C GLU A 15 -12.24 2.30 15.53
N ASN A 16 -11.14 2.95 15.17
CA ASN A 16 -10.98 4.41 15.28
C ASN A 16 -11.55 5.18 14.08
N ARG A 17 -12.17 4.50 13.11
CA ARG A 17 -12.71 5.10 11.87
C ARG A 17 -11.69 5.96 11.10
N CYS A 18 -10.41 5.59 11.16
CA CYS A 18 -9.33 6.20 10.41
C CYS A 18 -8.78 5.22 9.36
N ALA A 19 -7.64 5.52 8.76
CA ALA A 19 -6.95 4.61 7.85
C ALA A 19 -5.49 4.42 8.23
N VAL A 20 -4.99 3.19 8.04
CA VAL A 20 -3.55 2.92 8.09
C VAL A 20 -2.91 3.26 6.74
N LEU A 21 -1.80 3.99 6.76
CA LEU A 21 -1.06 4.27 5.53
C LEU A 21 -0.05 3.16 5.26
N ALA A 22 0.09 2.79 4.00
CA ALA A 22 1.09 1.85 3.52
C ALA A 22 2.03 2.56 2.54
N PHE A 23 3.31 2.61 2.90
CA PHE A 23 4.30 3.41 2.18
C PHE A 23 5.29 2.51 1.45
N ASN A 24 5.40 2.65 0.13
CA ASN A 24 6.37 1.86 -0.64
C ASN A 24 7.81 2.24 -0.25
N ALA A 25 8.60 1.24 0.13
CA ALA A 25 10.03 1.35 0.35
C ALA A 25 10.78 0.69 -0.80
N ILE A 26 11.60 1.46 -1.52
CA ILE A 26 12.45 0.95 -2.62
C ILE A 26 13.86 0.66 -2.09
N THR A 27 14.38 1.51 -1.21
CA THR A 27 15.71 1.37 -0.58
C THR A 27 15.60 1.39 0.94
N VAL A 28 16.70 1.09 1.63
CA VAL A 28 16.76 1.16 3.10
C VAL A 28 16.45 2.57 3.60
N GLU A 29 16.93 3.61 2.90
CA GLU A 29 16.69 5.01 3.25
C GLU A 29 15.21 5.40 3.15
N HIS A 30 14.43 4.76 2.25
CA HIS A 30 12.99 4.93 2.24
C HIS A 30 12.37 4.37 3.52
N ALA A 31 12.72 3.14 3.89
CA ALA A 31 12.21 2.51 5.11
C ALA A 31 12.57 3.30 6.37
N GLU A 32 13.81 3.82 6.47
CA GLU A 32 14.22 4.70 7.57
C GLU A 32 13.42 6.00 7.60
N GLY A 33 13.21 6.64 6.43
CA GLY A 33 12.41 7.86 6.32
C GLY A 33 10.95 7.63 6.70
N ILE A 34 10.37 6.50 6.27
CA ILE A 34 9.02 6.08 6.65
C ILE A 34 8.92 5.94 8.17
N ALA A 35 9.82 5.16 8.79
CA ALA A 35 9.78 4.96 10.24
C ALA A 35 9.88 6.30 11.00
N ALA A 36 10.85 7.15 10.63
CA ALA A 36 11.02 8.47 11.24
C ALA A 36 9.78 9.37 11.07
N GLY A 37 9.17 9.35 9.88
CA GLY A 37 7.96 10.13 9.61
C GLY A 37 6.76 9.68 10.45
N VAL A 38 6.56 8.38 10.58
CA VAL A 38 5.47 7.80 11.38
C VAL A 38 5.66 8.12 12.86
N GLU A 39 6.90 8.03 13.37
CA GLU A 39 7.25 8.43 14.75
C GLU A 39 6.91 9.90 15.03
N ARG A 40 7.27 10.81 14.12
CA ARG A 40 6.96 12.25 14.24
C ARG A 40 5.47 12.56 14.19
N ALA A 41 4.69 11.71 13.54
CA ALA A 41 3.24 11.83 13.51
C ALA A 41 2.57 11.19 14.73
N GLY A 42 3.28 10.37 15.50
CA GLY A 42 2.67 9.55 16.56
C GLY A 42 1.63 8.58 16.01
N ALA A 43 1.86 8.06 14.80
CA ALA A 43 0.91 7.23 14.06
C ALA A 43 1.36 5.76 14.00
N ALA A 44 0.57 4.93 13.30
CA ALA A 44 0.94 3.60 12.87
C ALA A 44 0.89 3.50 11.34
N ALA A 45 1.71 2.64 10.74
CA ALA A 45 1.78 2.49 9.29
C ALA A 45 2.34 1.13 8.85
N LEU A 46 2.28 0.86 7.56
CA LEU A 46 2.90 -0.29 6.91
C LEU A 46 4.10 0.18 6.06
N ILE A 47 5.21 -0.53 6.15
CA ILE A 47 6.30 -0.45 5.18
C ILE A 47 6.00 -1.47 4.08
N GLN A 48 5.88 -0.99 2.84
CA GLN A 48 5.37 -1.76 1.73
C GLN A 48 6.48 -2.08 0.72
N ILE A 49 6.59 -3.35 0.30
CA ILE A 49 7.59 -3.80 -0.68
C ILE A 49 6.86 -4.39 -1.87
N SER A 50 6.96 -3.74 -3.03
CA SER A 50 6.29 -4.20 -4.25
C SER A 50 7.07 -5.27 -4.99
N GLU A 51 6.42 -6.06 -5.85
CA GLU A 51 7.10 -6.98 -6.77
C GLU A 51 8.19 -6.26 -7.60
N ASN A 52 7.92 -5.02 -8.05
CA ASN A 52 8.90 -4.19 -8.74
C ASN A 52 10.14 -3.91 -7.89
N THR A 53 9.96 -3.69 -6.59
CA THR A 53 11.06 -3.50 -5.65
C THR A 53 11.85 -4.80 -5.49
N VAL A 54 11.17 -5.95 -5.38
CA VAL A 54 11.84 -7.26 -5.34
C VAL A 54 12.67 -7.48 -6.60
N ARG A 55 12.12 -7.20 -7.79
CA ARG A 55 12.85 -7.26 -9.06
C ARG A 55 14.07 -6.33 -9.09
N PHE A 56 13.92 -5.09 -8.60
CA PHE A 56 15.03 -4.14 -8.50
C PHE A 56 16.17 -4.67 -7.62
N HIS A 57 15.86 -5.37 -6.52
CA HIS A 57 16.84 -6.05 -5.66
C HIS A 57 17.29 -7.42 -6.19
N GLY A 58 17.25 -7.62 -7.52
CA GLY A 58 17.73 -8.83 -8.18
C GLY A 58 16.81 -10.04 -8.01
N GLY A 59 15.53 -9.81 -7.74
CA GLY A 59 14.55 -10.88 -7.49
C GLY A 59 14.61 -11.46 -6.07
N ALA A 60 15.46 -10.94 -5.19
CA ALA A 60 15.62 -11.44 -3.83
C ALA A 60 14.82 -10.61 -2.83
N LEU A 61 13.74 -11.19 -2.28
CA LEU A 61 12.93 -10.52 -1.25
C LEU A 61 13.68 -10.35 0.06
N ALA A 62 14.41 -11.39 0.48
CA ALA A 62 14.93 -11.51 1.85
C ALA A 62 15.74 -10.30 2.34
N PRO A 63 16.70 -9.73 1.58
CA PRO A 63 17.50 -8.61 2.08
C PRO A 63 16.67 -7.36 2.38
N ILE A 64 15.79 -6.95 1.47
CA ILE A 64 14.98 -5.74 1.64
C ILE A 64 13.87 -5.94 2.69
N ALA A 65 13.24 -7.12 2.73
CA ALA A 65 12.25 -7.46 3.75
C ALA A 65 12.85 -7.47 5.15
N ALA A 66 14.00 -8.13 5.33
CA ALA A 66 14.69 -8.18 6.62
C ALA A 66 15.12 -6.77 7.09
N ALA A 67 15.61 -5.92 6.18
CA ALA A 67 15.95 -4.54 6.51
C ALA A 67 14.72 -3.75 6.97
N CYS A 68 13.60 -3.85 6.24
CA CYS A 68 12.35 -3.19 6.62
C CYS A 68 11.83 -3.68 7.97
N ALA A 69 11.84 -4.99 8.21
CA ALA A 69 11.40 -5.58 9.48
C ALA A 69 12.29 -5.16 10.66
N GLN A 70 13.61 -5.08 10.47
CA GLN A 70 14.52 -4.60 11.52
C GLN A 70 14.32 -3.11 11.82
N ILE A 71 14.09 -2.28 10.80
CA ILE A 71 13.76 -0.85 10.99
C ILE A 71 12.44 -0.71 11.74
N ALA A 72 11.40 -1.44 11.30
CA ALA A 72 10.08 -1.42 11.92
C ALA A 72 10.13 -1.90 13.38
N GLY A 73 10.81 -3.00 13.69
CA GLY A 73 10.94 -3.52 15.06
C GLY A 73 11.73 -2.60 16.01
N ARG A 74 12.63 -1.77 15.48
CA ARG A 74 13.38 -0.78 16.27
C ARG A 74 12.62 0.54 16.49
N SER A 75 11.59 0.78 15.69
CA SER A 75 10.81 2.01 15.79
C SER A 75 10.05 2.09 17.12
N THR A 76 9.83 3.32 17.56
CA THR A 76 8.92 3.65 18.66
C THR A 76 7.46 3.72 18.21
N ALA A 77 7.21 3.77 16.90
CA ALA A 77 5.88 3.69 16.32
C ALA A 77 5.48 2.24 15.98
N PRO A 78 4.18 1.90 15.97
CA PRO A 78 3.71 0.60 15.48
C PRO A 78 3.85 0.51 13.96
N LEU A 79 4.77 -0.35 13.50
CA LEU A 79 5.04 -0.59 12.09
C LEU A 79 4.96 -2.07 11.77
N ALA A 80 4.37 -2.40 10.62
CA ALA A 80 4.34 -3.74 10.05
C ALA A 80 4.86 -3.75 8.61
N VAL A 81 5.15 -4.92 8.05
CA VAL A 81 5.67 -5.06 6.68
C VAL A 81 4.66 -5.79 5.80
N HIS A 82 4.38 -5.22 4.63
CA HIS A 82 3.41 -5.70 3.65
C HIS A 82 4.06 -5.88 2.28
N LEU A 83 3.76 -6.99 1.59
CA LEU A 83 4.16 -7.23 0.21
C LEU A 83 3.05 -6.79 -0.74
N ASP A 84 3.41 -6.07 -1.79
CA ASP A 84 2.47 -5.30 -2.61
C ASP A 84 2.50 -5.73 -4.07
N HIS A 85 1.32 -5.92 -4.65
CA HIS A 85 1.12 -6.40 -6.02
C HIS A 85 2.01 -7.57 -6.42
N ILE A 86 1.97 -8.67 -5.66
CA ILE A 86 2.65 -9.89 -6.11
C ILE A 86 1.74 -10.58 -7.13
N GLN A 87 2.16 -10.56 -8.39
CA GLN A 87 1.42 -11.11 -9.53
C GLN A 87 1.94 -12.50 -9.92
N ASP A 88 3.27 -12.67 -9.87
CA ASP A 88 3.90 -13.93 -10.23
C ASP A 88 3.58 -15.04 -9.22
N ALA A 89 2.95 -16.12 -9.68
CA ALA A 89 2.51 -17.22 -8.82
C ALA A 89 3.68 -17.96 -8.15
N ALA A 90 4.83 -18.09 -8.81
CA ALA A 90 6.01 -18.73 -8.23
C ALA A 90 6.63 -17.85 -7.14
N LEU A 91 6.62 -16.52 -7.34
CA LEU A 91 6.99 -15.57 -6.30
C LEU A 91 5.99 -15.61 -5.14
N LEU A 92 4.68 -15.67 -5.38
CA LEU A 92 3.67 -15.85 -4.31
C LEU A 92 3.97 -17.09 -3.44
N ASP A 93 4.31 -18.21 -4.07
CA ASP A 93 4.73 -19.43 -3.37
C ASP A 93 5.94 -19.19 -2.47
N GLU A 94 6.98 -18.58 -3.01
CA GLU A 94 8.22 -18.27 -2.29
C GLU A 94 7.97 -17.32 -1.11
N VAL A 95 7.23 -16.23 -1.35
CA VAL A 95 7.00 -15.21 -0.33
C VAL A 95 6.10 -15.73 0.77
N ILE A 96 5.05 -16.49 0.48
CA ILE A 96 4.20 -17.07 1.53
C ILE A 96 5.01 -18.02 2.42
N GLY A 97 5.92 -18.81 1.83
CA GLY A 97 6.77 -19.74 2.58
C GLY A 97 7.86 -19.08 3.42
N SER A 98 8.30 -17.87 3.08
CA SER A 98 9.45 -17.19 3.71
C SER A 98 9.10 -15.92 4.49
N ALA A 99 7.98 -15.27 4.18
CA ALA A 99 7.54 -13.98 4.72
C ALA A 99 7.56 -13.92 6.26
N PRO A 100 6.97 -14.88 6.99
CA PRO A 100 6.96 -14.81 8.46
C PRO A 100 8.36 -14.79 9.07
N ALA A 101 9.31 -15.57 8.51
CA ALA A 101 10.69 -15.61 8.98
C ALA A 101 11.46 -14.29 8.68
N LEU A 102 10.99 -13.52 7.70
CA LEU A 102 11.54 -12.22 7.32
C LEU A 102 10.87 -11.06 8.06
N GLY A 103 9.91 -11.32 8.94
CA GLY A 103 9.13 -10.29 9.63
C GLY A 103 8.13 -9.59 8.70
N VAL A 104 7.65 -10.28 7.67
CA VAL A 104 6.51 -9.84 6.86
C VAL A 104 5.24 -10.40 7.46
N THR A 105 4.22 -9.56 7.62
CA THR A 105 2.95 -9.93 8.25
C THR A 105 1.76 -9.84 7.30
N SER A 106 1.99 -9.45 6.05
CA SER A 106 0.93 -9.29 5.08
C SER A 106 1.42 -9.39 3.63
N VAL A 107 0.56 -9.91 2.76
CA VAL A 107 0.78 -10.01 1.33
C VAL A 107 -0.46 -9.55 0.57
N MET A 108 -0.26 -8.83 -0.52
CA MET A 108 -1.25 -8.56 -1.53
C MET A 108 -1.10 -9.54 -2.69
N ILE A 109 -2.17 -10.28 -2.98
CA ILE A 109 -2.28 -11.13 -4.16
C ILE A 109 -2.91 -10.29 -5.26
N ASP A 110 -2.17 -10.04 -6.34
CA ASP A 110 -2.67 -9.30 -7.49
C ASP A 110 -2.87 -10.23 -8.68
N ALA A 111 -4.08 -10.79 -8.76
CA ALA A 111 -4.55 -11.57 -9.89
C ALA A 111 -5.56 -10.78 -10.75
N ALA A 112 -5.62 -9.45 -10.60
CA ALA A 112 -6.59 -8.60 -11.30
C ALA A 112 -6.34 -8.51 -12.83
N HIS A 113 -5.20 -9.02 -13.29
CA HIS A 113 -4.85 -9.16 -14.70
C HIS A 113 -5.41 -10.43 -15.36
N LEU A 114 -5.93 -11.38 -14.57
CA LEU A 114 -6.58 -12.60 -15.05
C LEU A 114 -8.08 -12.39 -15.32
N ASP A 115 -8.70 -13.36 -15.99
CA ASP A 115 -10.16 -13.38 -16.12
C ASP A 115 -10.83 -13.55 -14.75
N ALA A 116 -12.08 -13.10 -14.62
CA ALA A 116 -12.76 -12.98 -13.31
C ALA A 116 -12.77 -14.31 -12.50
N ASP A 117 -13.10 -15.43 -13.14
CA ASP A 117 -13.13 -16.75 -12.48
C ASP A 117 -11.72 -17.22 -12.07
N GLU A 118 -10.70 -16.91 -12.89
CA GLU A 118 -9.31 -17.23 -12.60
C GLU A 118 -8.75 -16.36 -11.47
N ASN A 119 -9.10 -15.07 -11.44
CA ASN A 119 -8.75 -14.17 -10.34
C ASN A 119 -9.32 -14.69 -9.01
N VAL A 120 -10.62 -15.02 -8.98
CA VAL A 120 -11.24 -15.60 -7.78
C VAL A 120 -10.55 -16.90 -7.36
N GLY A 121 -10.34 -17.83 -8.31
CA GLY A 121 -9.73 -19.12 -8.02
C GLY A 121 -8.29 -19.02 -7.50
N GLN A 122 -7.45 -18.22 -8.17
CA GLN A 122 -6.06 -18.01 -7.78
C GLN A 122 -5.97 -17.27 -6.43
N THR A 123 -6.73 -16.18 -6.27
CA THR A 123 -6.74 -15.41 -5.03
C THR A 123 -7.18 -16.26 -3.85
N ALA A 124 -8.26 -17.05 -3.98
CA ALA A 124 -8.73 -17.94 -2.92
C ALA A 124 -7.67 -18.98 -2.51
N ALA A 125 -7.03 -19.63 -3.48
CA ALA A 125 -6.02 -20.66 -3.23
C ALA A 125 -4.79 -20.11 -2.51
N PHE A 126 -4.33 -18.91 -2.89
CA PHE A 126 -3.20 -18.26 -2.23
C PHE A 126 -3.59 -17.64 -0.88
N ALA A 127 -4.82 -17.12 -0.74
CA ALA A 127 -5.33 -16.60 0.53
C ALA A 127 -5.34 -17.69 1.61
N GLU A 128 -5.87 -18.88 1.32
CA GLU A 128 -5.89 -20.01 2.24
C GLU A 128 -4.48 -20.35 2.76
N ARG A 129 -3.50 -20.38 1.86
CA ARG A 129 -2.10 -20.70 2.19
C ARG A 129 -1.42 -19.57 2.96
N ALA A 130 -1.68 -18.32 2.61
CA ALA A 130 -1.17 -17.15 3.31
C ALA A 130 -1.73 -17.08 4.74
N HIS A 131 -3.02 -17.38 4.93
CA HIS A 131 -3.65 -17.50 6.25
C HIS A 131 -3.03 -18.63 7.08
N ALA A 132 -2.77 -19.79 6.48
CA ALA A 132 -2.08 -20.89 7.16
C ALA A 132 -0.64 -20.50 7.60
N ALA A 133 -0.02 -19.55 6.92
CA ALA A 133 1.27 -18.95 7.29
C ALA A 133 1.14 -17.77 8.27
N GLY A 134 -0.07 -17.38 8.67
CA GLY A 134 -0.33 -16.27 9.59
C GLY A 134 -0.22 -14.87 8.97
N LEU A 135 -0.39 -14.76 7.65
CA LEU A 135 -0.33 -13.49 6.93
C LEU A 135 -1.71 -12.89 6.75
N PHE A 136 -1.80 -11.56 6.86
CA PHE A 136 -2.96 -10.78 6.40
C PHE A 136 -2.96 -10.67 4.88
N VAL A 137 -4.10 -10.95 4.25
CA VAL A 137 -4.23 -11.04 2.79
C VAL A 137 -5.02 -9.86 2.25
N GLU A 138 -4.38 -9.08 1.39
CA GLU A 138 -5.05 -8.09 0.54
C GLU A 138 -5.21 -8.67 -0.87
N ALA A 139 -6.26 -8.26 -1.57
CA ALA A 139 -6.36 -8.51 -3.00
C ALA A 139 -6.99 -7.32 -3.71
N GLU A 140 -6.96 -7.37 -5.04
CA GLU A 140 -7.56 -6.36 -5.90
C GLU A 140 -8.58 -6.98 -6.84
N LEU A 141 -9.70 -6.27 -6.97
CA LEU A 141 -10.71 -6.59 -7.97
C LEU A 141 -10.53 -5.66 -9.18
N GLY A 142 -10.14 -6.25 -10.32
CA GLY A 142 -10.20 -5.63 -11.64
C GLY A 142 -11.63 -5.28 -12.06
N GLN A 143 -11.81 -4.50 -13.13
CA GLN A 143 -13.15 -4.23 -13.68
C GLN A 143 -13.43 -5.08 -14.92
N VAL A 144 -14.53 -5.84 -14.88
CA VAL A 144 -15.19 -6.35 -16.09
C VAL A 144 -16.08 -5.24 -16.64
N GLY A 145 -15.79 -4.69 -17.83
CA GLY A 145 -16.74 -3.78 -18.51
C GLY A 145 -16.19 -2.51 -19.17
N GLY A 146 -15.01 -2.54 -19.79
CA GLY A 146 -14.61 -1.49 -20.73
C GLY A 146 -15.63 -1.35 -21.88
N LYS A 147 -15.76 -0.15 -22.46
CA LYS A 147 -16.43 -0.01 -23.76
C LYS A 147 -15.80 -1.03 -24.71
N ASP A 148 -16.64 -1.87 -25.31
CA ASP A 148 -16.29 -2.99 -26.19
C ASP A 148 -15.97 -4.35 -25.52
N GLY A 149 -16.26 -4.51 -24.22
CA GLY A 149 -16.10 -5.80 -23.52
C GLY A 149 -14.66 -6.11 -23.10
N ARG A 150 -13.78 -5.11 -23.10
CA ARG A 150 -12.39 -5.24 -22.61
C ARG A 150 -12.36 -5.26 -21.08
N VAL A 151 -11.53 -6.11 -20.49
CA VAL A 151 -11.14 -6.01 -19.07
C VAL A 151 -10.28 -4.76 -18.92
N LEU A 152 -10.68 -3.83 -18.06
CA LEU A 152 -9.82 -2.72 -17.67
C LEU A 152 -9.08 -3.14 -16.41
N GLY A 153 -7.76 -2.98 -16.39
CA GLY A 153 -7.00 -3.08 -15.15
C GLY A 153 -7.58 -2.11 -14.13
N ALA A 154 -7.59 -2.48 -12.84
CA ALA A 154 -8.15 -1.65 -11.77
C ALA A 154 -7.51 -0.26 -11.66
N HIS A 155 -6.31 -0.08 -12.23
CA HIS A 155 -5.58 1.19 -12.28
C HIS A 155 -5.77 1.98 -13.59
N GLU A 156 -6.56 1.48 -14.54
CA GLU A 156 -6.81 2.19 -15.80
C GLU A 156 -7.77 3.38 -15.60
N PRO A 157 -7.54 4.52 -16.29
CA PRO A 157 -8.46 5.65 -16.22
C PRO A 157 -9.90 5.27 -16.56
N GLY A 158 -10.81 5.57 -15.64
CA GLY A 158 -12.23 5.23 -15.79
C GLY A 158 -12.65 3.91 -15.13
N ALA A 159 -11.70 3.12 -14.60
CA ALA A 159 -12.04 1.91 -13.85
C ALA A 159 -12.91 2.24 -12.63
N ARG A 160 -14.00 1.49 -12.44
CA ARG A 160 -14.90 1.59 -11.29
C ARG A 160 -15.30 0.21 -10.80
N THR A 161 -15.06 -0.08 -9.52
CA THR A 161 -15.45 -1.36 -8.91
C THR A 161 -16.95 -1.43 -8.70
N ASP A 162 -17.60 -2.50 -9.16
CA ASP A 162 -19.01 -2.76 -8.83
C ASP A 162 -19.15 -3.23 -7.37
N PRO A 163 -20.03 -2.62 -6.55
CA PRO A 163 -20.21 -3.02 -5.15
C PRO A 163 -20.69 -4.46 -4.94
N GLY A 164 -21.48 -5.02 -5.87
CA GLY A 164 -21.96 -6.39 -5.80
C GLY A 164 -20.86 -7.40 -6.12
N GLU A 165 -20.10 -7.14 -7.19
CA GLU A 165 -18.93 -7.94 -7.54
C GLU A 165 -17.87 -7.92 -6.44
N ALA A 166 -17.60 -6.76 -5.83
CA ALA A 166 -16.68 -6.64 -4.71
C ALA A 166 -17.09 -7.49 -3.50
N ALA A 167 -18.39 -7.49 -3.15
CA ALA A 167 -18.89 -8.28 -2.03
C ALA A 167 -18.82 -9.79 -2.32
N ALA A 168 -19.14 -10.19 -3.55
CA ALA A 168 -19.01 -11.58 -4.00
C ALA A 168 -17.54 -12.03 -3.97
N PHE A 169 -16.63 -11.22 -4.53
CA PHE A 169 -15.20 -11.50 -4.57
C PHE A 169 -14.61 -11.67 -3.16
N ALA A 170 -14.89 -10.74 -2.25
CA ALA A 170 -14.46 -10.83 -0.85
C ALA A 170 -14.93 -12.13 -0.19
N THR A 171 -16.19 -12.52 -0.42
CA THR A 171 -16.77 -13.75 0.14
C THR A 171 -16.15 -15.01 -0.47
N GLN A 172 -15.94 -15.04 -1.78
CA GLN A 172 -15.44 -16.21 -2.51
C GLN A 172 -13.95 -16.45 -2.29
N THR A 173 -13.17 -15.38 -2.11
CA THR A 173 -11.71 -15.46 -1.95
C THR A 173 -11.28 -15.54 -0.48
N GLY A 174 -12.11 -15.04 0.44
CA GLY A 174 -11.80 -15.03 1.87
C GLY A 174 -10.70 -14.04 2.27
N VAL A 175 -10.34 -13.07 1.42
CA VAL A 175 -9.29 -12.07 1.73
C VAL A 175 -9.69 -11.14 2.87
N ASP A 176 -8.70 -10.54 3.54
CA ASP A 176 -8.90 -9.68 4.71
C ASP A 176 -9.10 -8.20 4.35
N ALA A 177 -8.66 -7.77 3.18
CA ALA A 177 -8.89 -6.43 2.65
C ALA A 177 -9.03 -6.43 1.13
N LEU A 178 -9.77 -5.47 0.60
CA LEU A 178 -10.02 -5.34 -0.84
C LEU A 178 -9.64 -3.96 -1.36
N ALA A 179 -8.70 -3.93 -2.31
CA ALA A 179 -8.41 -2.76 -3.12
C ALA A 179 -9.53 -2.50 -4.13
N VAL A 180 -9.94 -1.22 -4.24
CA VAL A 180 -11.08 -0.82 -5.07
C VAL A 180 -10.74 0.35 -5.98
N ALA A 181 -11.24 0.26 -7.22
CA ALA A 181 -11.12 1.30 -8.23
C ALA A 181 -12.26 2.32 -8.05
N VAL A 182 -11.93 3.51 -7.54
CA VAL A 182 -12.92 4.56 -7.21
C VAL A 182 -12.55 5.92 -7.79
N GLY A 183 -11.63 5.97 -8.76
CA GLY A 183 -11.23 7.21 -9.45
C GLY A 183 -9.75 7.56 -9.41
N SER A 184 -8.97 6.93 -8.54
CA SER A 184 -7.50 7.03 -8.55
C SER A 184 -6.87 6.06 -9.55
N SER A 185 -5.68 6.39 -10.02
CA SER A 185 -4.81 5.50 -10.82
C SER A 185 -3.40 5.46 -10.24
N HIS A 186 -2.61 4.46 -10.67
CA HIS A 186 -1.19 4.41 -10.34
C HIS A 186 -0.38 5.47 -11.07
N ALA A 187 0.71 5.91 -10.44
CA ALA A 187 1.68 6.87 -10.97
C ALA A 187 1.15 8.30 -11.25
N MET A 188 0.12 8.75 -10.52
CA MET A 188 -0.33 10.15 -10.62
C MET A 188 0.75 11.12 -10.13
N THR A 189 1.08 12.10 -10.96
CA THR A 189 2.07 13.14 -10.69
C THR A 189 1.43 14.50 -10.36
N THR A 190 0.11 14.64 -10.58
CA THR A 190 -0.70 15.83 -10.28
C THR A 190 -1.74 15.53 -9.20
N ARG A 191 -2.13 16.55 -8.42
CA ARG A 191 -3.07 16.44 -7.27
C ARG A 191 -4.53 16.72 -7.62
N ASP A 192 -5.00 16.24 -8.77
CA ASP A 192 -6.33 16.51 -9.33
C ASP A 192 -7.23 15.27 -9.44
N ALA A 193 -6.87 14.17 -8.76
CA ALA A 193 -7.71 12.97 -8.71
C ALA A 193 -9.06 13.25 -8.02
N GLU A 194 -10.15 13.05 -8.75
CA GLU A 194 -11.50 13.04 -8.19
C GLU A 194 -11.90 11.61 -7.81
N LEU A 195 -12.01 11.37 -6.50
CA LEU A 195 -12.50 10.10 -5.97
C LEU A 195 -14.03 10.12 -5.89
N ASP A 196 -14.65 9.01 -6.27
CA ASP A 196 -16.09 8.82 -6.18
C ASP A 196 -16.48 8.42 -4.74
N MET A 197 -16.75 9.43 -3.92
CA MET A 197 -17.13 9.23 -2.51
C MET A 197 -18.46 8.49 -2.35
N ALA A 198 -19.37 8.59 -3.32
CA ALA A 198 -20.63 7.87 -3.29
C ALA A 198 -20.39 6.38 -3.51
N LEU A 199 -19.57 6.05 -4.51
CA LEU A 199 -19.16 4.67 -4.76
C LEU A 199 -18.41 4.06 -3.57
N ILE A 200 -17.47 4.78 -2.95
CA ILE A 200 -16.76 4.29 -1.75
C ILE A 200 -17.77 3.91 -0.65
N ARG A 201 -18.77 4.76 -0.38
CA ARG A 201 -19.82 4.47 0.62
C ARG A 201 -20.66 3.25 0.24
N ASP A 202 -21.02 3.14 -1.04
CA ASP A 202 -21.85 2.04 -1.53
C ASP A 202 -21.12 0.69 -1.45
N ILE A 203 -19.81 0.66 -1.76
CA ILE A 203 -18.98 -0.53 -1.57
C ILE A 203 -18.82 -0.84 -0.08
N ALA A 204 -18.48 0.17 0.74
CA ALA A 204 -18.27 -0.03 2.18
C ALA A 204 -19.52 -0.52 2.92
N ALA A 205 -20.72 -0.23 2.39
CA ALA A 205 -21.98 -0.73 2.93
C ALA A 205 -22.26 -2.21 2.60
N LYS A 206 -21.61 -2.77 1.57
CA LYS A 206 -21.88 -4.14 1.08
C LYS A 206 -20.72 -5.11 1.31
N VAL A 207 -19.49 -4.63 1.30
CA VAL A 207 -18.28 -5.43 1.46
C VAL A 207 -17.95 -5.57 2.96
N PRO A 208 -17.85 -6.80 3.51
CA PRO A 208 -17.71 -7.03 4.94
C PRO A 208 -16.27 -6.84 5.46
N ILE A 209 -15.33 -6.45 4.59
CA ILE A 209 -13.90 -6.31 4.87
C ILE A 209 -13.42 -4.88 4.57
N PRO A 210 -12.34 -4.41 5.22
CA PRO A 210 -11.79 -3.08 4.99
C PRO A 210 -11.44 -2.83 3.51
N LEU A 211 -11.77 -1.61 3.05
CA LEU A 211 -11.42 -1.14 1.71
C LEU A 211 -10.04 -0.48 1.68
N VAL A 212 -9.31 -0.75 0.61
CA VAL A 212 -7.98 -0.20 0.35
C VAL A 212 -8.02 0.77 -0.82
N LEU A 213 -7.44 1.96 -0.63
CA LEU A 213 -7.27 2.95 -1.68
C LEU A 213 -5.85 2.87 -2.25
N HIS A 214 -5.78 2.53 -3.53
CA HIS A 214 -4.56 2.53 -4.32
C HIS A 214 -4.38 3.87 -5.05
N GLY A 215 -3.17 4.13 -5.58
CA GLY A 215 -2.92 5.33 -6.40
C GLY A 215 -3.08 6.67 -5.69
N SER A 216 -2.89 6.73 -4.37
CA SER A 216 -3.31 7.89 -3.57
C SER A 216 -2.39 9.12 -3.65
N SER A 217 -1.22 9.01 -4.28
CA SER A 217 -0.22 10.10 -4.31
C SER A 217 -0.69 11.35 -5.08
N GLY A 218 -1.65 11.20 -6.00
CA GLY A 218 -2.31 12.31 -6.70
C GLY A 218 -3.62 12.78 -6.06
N VAL A 219 -3.96 12.28 -4.88
CA VAL A 219 -5.18 12.66 -4.17
C VAL A 219 -4.87 13.84 -3.23
N SER A 220 -5.73 14.86 -3.25
CA SER A 220 -5.61 15.99 -2.31
C SER A 220 -5.84 15.55 -0.86
N ASP A 221 -5.29 16.29 0.09
CA ASP A 221 -5.47 16.00 1.51
C ASP A 221 -6.96 15.94 1.92
N ASP A 222 -7.79 16.82 1.34
CA ASP A 222 -9.24 16.85 1.59
C ASP A 222 -9.95 15.62 1.00
N ASN A 223 -9.57 15.20 -0.21
CA ASN A 223 -10.11 13.97 -0.80
C ASN A 223 -9.64 12.72 -0.04
N LEU A 224 -8.42 12.70 0.49
CA LEU A 224 -7.95 11.62 1.37
C LEU A 224 -8.80 11.53 2.63
N ARG A 225 -9.00 12.65 3.34
CA ARG A 225 -9.89 12.70 4.51
C ARG A 225 -11.30 12.22 4.18
N ALA A 226 -11.86 12.72 3.08
CA ALA A 226 -13.20 12.36 2.64
C ALA A 226 -13.31 10.87 2.26
N ALA A 227 -12.29 10.27 1.64
CA ALA A 227 -12.26 8.85 1.31
C ALA A 227 -12.22 7.97 2.57
N VAL A 228 -11.42 8.35 3.57
CA VAL A 228 -11.39 7.66 4.87
C VAL A 228 -12.75 7.78 5.58
N ALA A 229 -13.34 8.97 5.59
CA ALA A 229 -14.68 9.19 6.14
C ALA A 229 -15.75 8.36 5.41
N ALA A 230 -15.59 8.17 4.09
CA ALA A 230 -16.50 7.39 3.26
C ALA A 230 -16.38 5.86 3.44
N GLY A 231 -15.24 5.34 3.93
CA GLY A 231 -15.10 3.92 4.24
C GLY A 231 -13.72 3.30 3.99
N ILE A 232 -12.76 4.04 3.43
CA ILE A 232 -11.39 3.53 3.23
C ILE A 232 -10.69 3.32 4.58
N ARG A 233 -9.96 2.20 4.72
CA ARG A 233 -9.25 1.81 5.95
C ARG A 233 -7.75 1.55 5.76
N LYS A 234 -7.29 1.38 4.52
CA LYS A 234 -5.87 1.38 4.17
C LYS A 234 -5.65 2.25 2.93
N VAL A 235 -4.53 2.99 2.89
CA VAL A 235 -4.19 3.86 1.76
C VAL A 235 -2.74 3.63 1.34
N ASN A 236 -2.52 3.29 0.07
CA ASN A 236 -1.20 3.01 -0.49
C ASN A 236 -0.57 4.29 -1.06
N VAL A 237 0.66 4.59 -0.66
CA VAL A 237 1.42 5.78 -1.05
C VAL A 237 2.81 5.37 -1.53
N GLY A 238 3.10 5.58 -2.81
CA GLY A 238 4.42 5.32 -3.39
C GLY A 238 5.00 6.53 -4.12
N THR A 239 4.31 7.02 -5.15
CA THR A 239 4.81 8.10 -6.02
C THR A 239 5.16 9.38 -5.27
N ALA A 240 4.38 9.75 -4.24
CA ALA A 240 4.67 10.94 -3.42
C ALA A 240 6.05 10.85 -2.73
N LEU A 241 6.43 9.66 -2.24
CA LEU A 241 7.74 9.45 -1.61
C LEU A 241 8.87 9.54 -2.63
N ASN A 242 8.67 8.96 -3.82
CA ASN A 242 9.64 9.03 -4.91
C ASN A 242 9.87 10.47 -5.38
N ILE A 243 8.81 11.28 -5.45
CA ILE A 243 8.91 12.71 -5.80
C ILE A 243 9.71 13.46 -4.72
N ALA A 244 9.37 13.28 -3.45
CA ALA A 244 10.07 13.94 -2.34
C ALA A 244 11.55 13.55 -2.28
N TYR A 245 11.83 12.24 -2.34
CA TYR A 245 13.17 11.68 -2.30
C TYR A 245 14.01 12.17 -3.48
N THR A 246 13.51 12.03 -4.70
CA THR A 246 14.24 12.41 -5.92
C THR A 246 14.43 13.92 -6.00
N GLY A 247 13.44 14.71 -5.58
CA GLY A 247 13.53 16.17 -5.53
C GLY A 247 14.64 16.64 -4.59
N ALA A 248 14.72 16.05 -3.40
CA ALA A 248 15.77 16.36 -2.43
C ALA A 248 17.17 15.96 -2.93
N VAL A 249 17.32 14.76 -3.52
CA VAL A 249 18.59 14.34 -4.13
C VAL A 249 19.01 15.31 -5.24
N ARG A 250 18.08 15.66 -6.14
CA ARG A 250 18.32 16.58 -7.26
C ARG A 250 18.80 17.94 -6.76
N GLY A 251 18.11 18.53 -5.78
CA GLY A 251 18.48 19.83 -5.24
C GLY A 251 19.89 19.86 -4.64
N VAL A 252 20.29 18.80 -3.94
CA VAL A 252 21.66 18.70 -3.38
C VAL A 252 22.70 18.54 -4.49
N LEU A 253 22.48 17.65 -5.45
CA LEU A 253 23.44 17.40 -6.53
C LEU A 253 23.59 18.59 -7.48
N GLU A 254 22.52 19.34 -7.72
CA GLU A 254 22.58 20.59 -8.51
C GLU A 254 23.35 21.71 -7.78
N SER A 255 23.37 21.69 -6.45
CA SER A 255 24.08 22.69 -5.64
C SER A 255 25.60 22.47 -5.55
N ASP A 256 26.08 21.23 -5.74
CA ASP A 256 27.50 20.88 -5.70
C ASP A 256 27.82 19.71 -6.63
N ALA A 257 28.30 20.02 -7.84
CA ALA A 257 28.68 19.01 -8.83
C ALA A 257 29.94 18.21 -8.46
N ALA A 258 30.74 18.65 -7.46
CA ALA A 258 31.90 17.90 -6.97
C ALA A 258 31.54 16.90 -5.88
N LEU A 259 30.27 16.86 -5.46
CA LEU A 259 29.78 15.99 -4.41
C LEU A 259 29.80 14.51 -4.84
N THR A 260 30.57 13.70 -4.13
CA THR A 260 30.72 12.26 -4.40
C THR A 260 30.23 11.37 -3.26
N ASP A 261 30.13 11.92 -2.05
CA ASP A 261 29.69 11.17 -0.87
C ASP A 261 28.16 11.02 -0.85
N PRO A 262 27.62 9.80 -1.02
CA PRO A 262 26.18 9.58 -1.09
C PRO A 262 25.44 10.02 0.15
N ARG A 263 26.06 9.93 1.33
CA ARG A 263 25.42 10.29 2.59
C ARG A 263 24.95 11.75 2.59
N LYS A 264 25.67 12.63 1.90
CA LYS A 264 25.36 14.06 1.86
C LYS A 264 24.08 14.40 1.10
N TYR A 265 23.70 13.60 0.10
CA TYR A 265 22.43 13.78 -0.62
C TYR A 265 21.33 12.80 -0.19
N LEU A 266 21.70 11.65 0.39
CA LEU A 266 20.73 10.69 0.93
C LEU A 266 20.13 11.12 2.28
N VAL A 267 20.89 11.84 3.12
CA VAL A 267 20.36 12.37 4.38
C VAL A 267 19.18 13.33 4.15
N PRO A 268 19.28 14.36 3.28
CA PRO A 268 18.14 15.21 2.92
C PRO A 268 17.00 14.44 2.24
N ALA A 269 17.30 13.43 1.43
CA ALA A 269 16.29 12.61 0.77
C ALA A 269 15.43 11.81 1.76
N ARG A 270 16.08 11.19 2.75
CA ARG A 270 15.42 10.52 3.86
C ARG A 270 14.57 11.48 4.69
N GLU A 271 15.08 12.68 4.95
CA GLU A 271 14.33 13.72 5.67
C GLU A 271 13.06 14.14 4.91
N ALA A 272 13.16 14.35 3.60
CA ALA A 272 12.01 14.68 2.76
C ALA A 272 10.94 13.59 2.73
N VAL A 273 11.35 12.30 2.74
CA VAL A 273 10.43 11.18 2.93
C VAL A 273 9.75 11.26 4.29
N ALA A 274 10.52 11.47 5.37
CA ALA A 274 9.97 11.55 6.73
C ALA A 274 8.96 12.69 6.89
N GLU A 275 9.23 13.87 6.30
CA GLU A 275 8.29 15.00 6.29
C GLU A 275 7.00 14.66 5.54
N THR A 276 7.12 14.04 4.36
CA THR A 276 5.97 13.64 3.53
C THR A 276 5.10 12.61 4.25
N VAL A 277 5.73 11.61 4.87
CA VAL A 277 5.06 10.56 5.65
C VAL A 277 4.37 11.17 6.86
N ALA A 278 5.06 12.02 7.63
CA ALA A 278 4.48 12.65 8.82
C ALA A 278 3.26 13.53 8.47
N HIS A 279 3.33 14.25 7.34
CA HIS A 279 2.21 15.03 6.82
C HIS A 279 1.00 14.14 6.51
N LEU A 280 1.18 13.11 5.67
CA LEU A 280 0.08 12.23 5.25
C LEU A 280 -0.54 11.47 6.43
N CYS A 281 0.26 11.01 7.39
CA CYS A 281 -0.26 10.37 8.60
C CYS A 281 -1.19 11.31 9.39
N ARG A 282 -0.87 12.60 9.50
CA ARG A 282 -1.75 13.57 10.17
C ARG A 282 -3.03 13.81 9.39
N VAL A 283 -2.95 13.90 8.06
CA VAL A 283 -4.12 14.08 7.19
C VAL A 283 -5.18 13.01 7.45
N VAL A 284 -4.80 11.73 7.54
CA VAL A 284 -5.77 10.63 7.73
C VAL A 284 -6.12 10.34 9.19
N ALA A 285 -5.41 10.93 10.16
CA ALA A 285 -5.72 10.82 11.58
C ALA A 285 -6.83 11.79 12.03
N GLU A 286 -7.03 12.90 11.31
CA GLU A 286 -7.92 14.01 11.66
C GLU A 286 -9.39 13.81 11.25
N VAL A 287 -9.89 12.58 11.12
CA VAL A 287 -11.30 12.37 10.72
C VAL A 287 -12.23 12.83 11.84
N GLN A 288 -12.65 14.10 11.77
CA GLN A 288 -13.65 14.68 12.65
C GLN A 288 -15.01 14.04 12.34
N VAL A 289 -15.63 13.48 13.37
CA VAL A 289 -17.01 12.94 13.33
C VAL A 289 -18.00 14.09 13.39
#